data_AF-A0A9J7AG38-F1
#
_entry.id   AF-A0A9J7AG38-F1
#
_cell.length_a   1.000
_cell.length_b   1.000
_cell.length_c   1.000
_cell.angle_alpha   90.00
_cell.angle_beta   90.00
_cell.angle_gamma   90.00
#
_symmetry.space_group_name_H-M   'P 1'
#
loop_
_entity.id
_entity.type
_entity.pdbx_description
1 polymer ?
#
loop_
_entity_poly.entity_id
_entity_poly.type
_entity_poly.pdbx_seq_one_letter_code
_entity_poly.pdbx_strand_id
1 'polypeptide(L)' 'MLKSEPDAYRYSCLKNAPNRRTLWEGMRNYQAGNLLRNEFRPGNLAYF' A
#
# COMPACT_ATOMS: atom_id res chain seq x y z
N MET A 1 0.53 1.23 9.42
CA MET A 1 1.48 0.24 8.87
C MET A 1 0.77 -0.49 7.75
N LEU A 2 1.34 -0.46 6.54
CA LEU A 2 0.76 -1.13 5.38
C LEU A 2 1.29 -2.57 5.38
N LYS A 3 0.43 -3.56 5.67
CA LYS A 3 0.88 -4.96 5.65
C LYS A 3 0.86 -5.47 4.21
N SER A 4 2.00 -5.95 3.74
CA SER A 4 2.15 -6.69 2.49
C SER A 4 2.82 -8.04 2.79
N GLU A 5 2.28 -9.13 2.26
CA GLU A 5 2.94 -10.43 2.39
C GLU A 5 4.16 -10.49 1.45
N PRO A 6 5.35 -10.89 1.94
CA PRO A 6 6.56 -10.93 1.12
C PRO A 6 6.46 -11.94 -0.03
N ASP A 7 5.57 -12.93 0.01
CA ASP A 7 5.38 -13.85 -1.11
C ASP A 7 4.39 -13.32 -2.15
N ALA A 8 3.53 -12.38 -1.79
CA ALA A 8 2.60 -11.72 -2.71
C ALA A 8 3.21 -10.44 -3.32
N TYR A 9 3.84 -9.59 -2.51
CA TYR A 9 4.45 -8.33 -2.98
C TYR A 9 5.60 -7.86 -2.07
N ARG A 10 6.83 -7.92 -2.58
CA ARG A 10 8.05 -7.48 -1.87
C ARG A 10 8.34 -6.00 -2.10
N TYR A 11 9.08 -5.40 -1.16
CA TYR A 11 9.62 -4.05 -1.32
C TYR A 11 10.49 -3.90 -2.59
N SER A 12 11.21 -4.96 -2.99
CA SER A 12 11.98 -4.98 -4.24
C SER A 12 11.10 -4.80 -5.48
N CYS A 13 9.87 -5.35 -5.47
CA CYS A 13 8.90 -5.15 -6.53
C CYS A 13 8.47 -3.68 -6.61
N LEU A 14 8.25 -3.02 -5.46
CA LEU A 14 7.94 -1.59 -5.41
C LEU A 14 9.08 -0.72 -5.94
N LYS A 15 10.33 -1.07 -5.59
CA LYS A 15 11.53 -0.34 -6.03
C LYS A 15 11.72 -0.43 -7.55
N ASN A 16 11.37 -1.57 -8.14
CA ASN A 16 11.49 -1.83 -9.58
C ASN A 16 10.24 -1.44 -10.38
N ALA A 17 9.14 -1.07 -9.71
CA ALA A 17 7.91 -0.67 -10.37
C ALA A 17 8.07 0.67 -11.11
N PRO A 18 7.35 0.88 -12.23
CA PRO A 18 7.35 2.15 -12.95
C PRO A 18 6.92 3.28 -12.01
N ASN A 19 7.68 4.37 -12.01
CA ASN A 19 7.50 5.53 -11.12
C ASN A 19 7.55 5.21 -9.61
N ARG A 20 8.08 4.03 -9.21
CA ARG A 20 8.08 3.53 -7.82
C ARG A 20 6.68 3.56 -7.18
N ARG A 21 5.66 3.30 -7.99
CA ARG A 21 4.25 3.32 -7.60
C ARG A 21 3.62 1.99 -7.93
N THR A 22 2.78 1.50 -7.03
CA THR A 22 1.94 0.33 -7.25
C THR A 22 0.54 0.64 -6.75
N LEU A 23 -0.46 0.01 -7.35
CA LEU A 23 -1.82 0.05 -6.82
C LEU A 23 -1.89 -0.91 -5.64
N TRP A 24 -2.44 -0.47 -4.51
CA TRP A 24 -2.63 -1.34 -3.36
C TRP A 24 -3.97 -2.05 -3.48
N GLU A 25 -3.98 -3.14 -4.23
CA GLU A 25 -5.16 -3.98 -4.45
C GLU A 25 -5.24 -5.13 -3.43
N GLY A 26 -6.38 -5.83 -3.41
CA GLY A 26 -6.57 -7.02 -2.59
C GLY A 26 -6.94 -6.74 -1.12
N MET A 27 -7.22 -5.49 -0.77
CA MET A 27 -7.70 -5.15 0.57
C MET A 27 -9.11 -5.70 0.80
N ARG A 28 -9.21 -6.80 1.54
CA ARG A 28 -10.50 -7.43 1.93
C ARG A 28 -11.01 -6.99 3.31
N ASN A 29 -10.37 -5.98 3.91
CA ASN A 29 -10.75 -5.42 5.20
C ASN A 29 -11.37 -4.02 5.03
N TYR A 30 -12.65 -3.90 5.35
CA TYR A 30 -13.40 -2.64 5.26
C TYR A 30 -12.89 -1.55 6.22
N GLN A 31 -12.37 -1.91 7.39
CA GLN A 31 -11.82 -0.93 8.34
C GLN A 31 -10.54 -0.28 7.79
N ALA A 32 -9.66 -1.09 7.20
CA ALA A 32 -8.45 -0.58 6.56
C ALA A 32 -8.78 0.31 5.36
N GLY A 33 -9.82 -0.05 4.58
CA GLY A 33 -10.25 0.72 3.42
C GLY A 33 -10.81 2.08 3.81
N ASN A 34 -11.63 2.11 4.87
CA ASN A 34 -12.16 3.36 5.42
C ASN A 34 -11.04 4.24 5.99
N LEU A 35 -10.03 3.66 6.64
CA LEU A 35 -8.90 4.41 7.17
C LEU A 35 -8.07 5.05 6.04
N LEU A 36 -7.77 4.30 4.97
CA LEU A 36 -7.11 4.87 3.79
C LEU A 36 -7.96 5.95 3.12
N ARG A 37 -9.28 5.73 3.01
CA ARG A 37 -10.16 6.71 2.34
C ARG A 37 -10.30 8.01 3.14
N ASN A 38 -10.40 7.92 4.46
CA ASN A 38 -10.71 9.07 5.31
C ASN A 38 -9.45 9.80 5.80
N GLU A 39 -8.36 9.07 6.05
CA GLU A 39 -7.17 9.64 6.69
C GLU A 39 -6.00 9.89 5.73
N PHE A 40 -5.91 9.14 4.63
CA PHE A 40 -4.80 9.33 3.69
C PHE A 40 -5.11 10.39 2.65
N ARG A 41 -4.18 11.34 2.50
CA ARG A 41 -4.16 12.37 1.46
C ARG A 41 -2.87 12.26 0.63
N PRO A 42 -2.84 12.82 -0.59
CA PRO A 42 -1.61 12.88 -1.38
C PRO A 42 -0.49 13.53 -0.58
N GLY A 43 0.64 12.82 -0.43
CA GLY A 43 1.80 13.27 0.34
C GLY A 43 1.95 12.65 1.74
N ASN A 44 0.94 11.92 2.24
CA ASN A 44 1.11 11.15 3.47
C ASN A 44 2.12 10.00 3.27
N LEU A 45 3.01 9.83 4.25
CA LEU A 45 4.00 8.76 4.30
C LEU A 45 3.48 7.63 5.18
N ALA A 46 3.74 6.39 4.78
CA ALA A 46 3.47 5.21 5.58
C ALA A 46 4.63 4.22 5.47
N TYR A 47 4.84 3.47 6.55
CA TYR A 47 5.78 2.35 6.57
C TYR A 47 5.21 1.16 5.78
N PHE A 48 6.06 0.65 4.88
CA PHE A 48 5.90 -0.61 4.16
C PHE A 48 6.41 -1.76 5.02
#